data_AF-A0A7M3M9Q8-F1
#
_entry.id   AF-A0A7M3M9Q8-F1
#
_cell.length_a   1.000
_cell.length_b   1.000
_cell.length_c   1.000
_cell.angle_alpha   90.00
_cell.angle_beta   90.00
_cell.angle_gamma   90.00
#
_symmetry.space_group_name_H-M   'P 1'
#
loop_
_entity.id
_entity.type
_entity.pdbx_description
1 polymer ?
#
loop_
_entity_poly.entity_id
_entity_poly.type
_entity_poly.pdbx_seq_one_letter_code
_entity_poly.pdbx_strand_id
1 'polypeptide(L)'
;MKLLHRFFSSEASGGAILIIAAAAAMVLANLGSTQGIYHALLETPVQLKVGALEINKNMLLWINDALMAVFFLLVGLEVKRELVLGSLASRQRAAFPVIAALGGMVVPALLFLAFTWQDPIARHGWAIPAATDIAFALGVLALLGSRVPVALKIFLMALAIIDDLGAIVIIALFYTSDLSILSLSVAAGAIAVLVLLNIFNVRRIGIYI
;
A
#
# COMPACT_ATOMS: atom_id res chain seq x y z
N MET A 1 20.18 -13.41 -22.15
CA MET A 1 18.96 -12.58 -22.29
C MET A 1 17.66 -13.34 -21.98
N LYS A 2 17.44 -14.58 -22.42
CA LYS A 2 16.22 -15.36 -22.08
C LYS A 2 16.03 -15.64 -20.58
N LEU A 3 17.11 -15.86 -19.83
CA LEU A 3 17.08 -16.09 -18.37
C LEU A 3 16.60 -14.87 -17.57
N LEU A 4 17.09 -13.68 -17.90
CA LEU A 4 16.65 -12.43 -17.26
C LEU A 4 15.17 -12.16 -17.54
N HIS A 5 14.73 -12.35 -18.78
CA HIS A 5 13.30 -12.20 -19.12
C HIS A 5 12.43 -13.18 -18.33
N ARG A 6 12.82 -14.46 -18.22
CA ARG A 6 12.10 -15.48 -17.43
C ARG A 6 12.11 -15.20 -15.93
N PHE A 7 13.19 -14.58 -15.42
CA PHE A 7 13.29 -14.12 -14.04
C PHE A 7 12.27 -13.00 -13.81
N PHE A 8 12.30 -11.91 -14.59
CA PHE A 8 11.33 -10.81 -14.50
C PHE A 8 9.88 -11.20 -14.83
N SER A 9 9.65 -12.34 -15.49
CA SER A 9 8.30 -12.86 -15.80
C SER A 9 7.66 -13.65 -14.64
N SER A 10 8.40 -13.90 -13.57
CA SER A 10 7.98 -14.77 -12.47
C SER A 10 7.55 -13.95 -11.26
N GLU A 11 6.36 -14.25 -10.70
CA GLU A 11 5.88 -13.69 -9.41
C GLU A 11 6.93 -13.85 -8.28
N ALA A 12 7.72 -14.93 -8.31
CA ALA A 12 8.76 -15.19 -7.32
C ALA A 12 9.95 -14.22 -7.40
N SER A 13 10.20 -13.62 -8.58
CA SER A 13 11.31 -12.67 -8.74
C SER A 13 11.07 -11.35 -8.02
N GLY A 14 9.81 -10.91 -7.95
CA GLY A 14 9.42 -9.70 -7.22
C GLY A 14 9.71 -9.85 -5.73
N GLY A 15 9.30 -10.98 -5.13
CA GLY A 15 9.59 -11.29 -3.73
C GLY A 15 11.08 -11.38 -3.42
N ALA A 16 11.87 -12.01 -4.31
CA ALA A 16 13.32 -12.08 -4.13
C ALA A 16 13.99 -10.69 -4.18
N ILE A 17 13.60 -9.84 -5.14
CA ILE A 17 14.11 -8.47 -5.25
C ILE A 17 13.73 -7.65 -4.01
N LEU A 18 12.51 -7.80 -3.50
CA LEU A 18 12.05 -7.13 -2.28
C LEU A 18 12.92 -7.48 -1.07
N ILE A 19 13.22 -8.77 -0.88
CA ILE A 19 14.10 -9.24 0.20
C ILE A 19 15.51 -8.68 0.05
N ILE A 20 16.06 -8.69 -1.17
CA ILE A 20 17.39 -8.14 -1.45
C ILE A 20 17.41 -6.64 -1.14
N ALA A 21 16.36 -5.89 -1.53
CA ALA A 21 16.25 -4.47 -1.24
C ALA A 21 16.18 -4.21 0.29
N ALA A 22 15.40 -4.98 1.03
CA ALA A 22 15.32 -4.88 2.49
C ALA A 22 16.66 -5.19 3.17
N ALA A 23 17.34 -6.27 2.74
CA ALA A 23 18.66 -6.62 3.24
C ALA A 23 19.70 -5.53 2.92
N ALA A 24 19.68 -4.99 1.70
CA ALA A 24 20.54 -3.88 1.31
C ALA A 24 20.26 -2.63 2.14
N ALA A 25 18.99 -2.30 2.40
CA ALA A 25 18.60 -1.18 3.26
C ALA A 25 19.12 -1.37 4.69
N MET A 26 19.02 -2.57 5.28
CA MET A 26 19.58 -2.87 6.59
C MET A 26 21.11 -2.70 6.61
N VAL A 27 21.81 -3.19 5.59
CA VAL A 27 23.27 -3.00 5.49
C VAL A 27 23.60 -1.51 5.41
N LEU A 28 22.95 -0.77 4.52
CA LEU A 28 23.22 0.67 4.33
C LEU A 28 22.93 1.49 5.59
N ALA A 29 21.87 1.15 6.33
CA ALA A 29 21.46 1.85 7.54
C ALA A 29 22.33 1.53 8.77
N ASN A 30 23.03 0.38 8.80
CA ASN A 30 23.81 -0.04 9.98
C ASN A 30 25.34 0.00 9.77
N LEU A 31 25.82 0.05 8.51
CA LEU A 31 27.26 0.15 8.25
C LEU A 31 27.75 1.56 8.56
N GLY A 32 28.74 1.71 9.44
CA GLY A 32 29.25 3.02 9.86
C GLY A 32 29.76 3.91 8.72
N SER A 33 30.19 3.33 7.59
CA SER A 33 30.63 4.08 6.41
C SER A 33 29.48 4.63 5.55
N THR A 34 28.29 4.02 5.61
CA THR A 34 27.15 4.39 4.75
C THR A 34 25.98 4.98 5.53
N GLN A 35 25.86 4.67 6.82
CA GLN A 35 24.75 5.08 7.68
C GLN A 35 24.52 6.59 7.65
N GLY A 36 25.59 7.38 7.80
CA GLY A 36 25.46 8.85 7.83
C GLY A 36 24.90 9.42 6.52
N ILE A 37 25.37 8.91 5.37
CA ILE A 37 24.89 9.36 4.05
C ILE A 37 23.46 8.88 3.81
N TYR A 38 23.13 7.66 4.21
CA TYR A 38 21.80 7.08 4.05
C TYR A 38 20.73 7.87 4.80
N HIS A 39 20.95 8.15 6.09
CA HIS A 39 20.03 8.96 6.90
C HIS A 39 19.97 10.41 6.42
N ALA A 40 21.11 11.03 6.12
CA ALA A 40 21.14 12.40 5.60
C ALA A 40 20.33 12.54 4.30
N LEU A 41 20.41 11.56 3.39
CA LEU A 41 19.62 11.55 2.17
C LEU A 41 18.12 11.44 2.45
N LEU A 42 17.70 10.53 3.34
CA LEU A 42 16.29 10.32 3.68
C LEU A 42 15.67 11.51 4.43
N GLU A 43 16.46 12.18 5.27
CA GLU A 43 16.03 13.31 6.09
C GLU A 43 16.20 14.66 5.37
N THR A 44 16.80 14.68 4.18
CA THR A 44 17.02 15.91 3.41
C THR A 44 15.69 16.66 3.22
N PRO A 45 15.57 17.92 3.67
CA PRO A 45 14.36 18.70 3.46
C PRO A 45 14.23 19.06 1.99
N VAL A 46 13.10 18.69 1.39
CA VAL A 46 12.79 18.98 -0.02
C VAL A 46 11.57 19.89 -0.06
N GLN A 47 11.79 21.09 -0.59
CA GLN A 47 10.75 22.08 -0.75
C GLN A 47 10.36 22.23 -2.22
N LEU A 48 9.06 22.08 -2.50
CA LEU A 48 8.47 22.37 -3.79
C LEU A 48 7.62 23.64 -3.68
N LYS A 49 7.97 24.66 -4.46
CA LYS A 49 7.23 25.93 -4.52
C LYS A 49 6.65 26.14 -5.92
N VAL A 50 5.35 26.36 -5.99
CA VAL A 50 4.63 26.70 -7.23
C VAL A 50 3.75 27.92 -6.96
N GLY A 51 4.26 29.12 -7.28
CA GLY A 51 3.60 30.37 -6.94
C GLY A 51 3.48 30.54 -5.41
N ALA A 52 2.26 30.67 -4.90
CA ALA A 52 1.98 30.77 -3.47
C ALA A 52 1.90 29.40 -2.74
N LEU A 53 1.89 28.30 -3.49
CA LEU A 53 1.86 26.96 -2.92
C LEU A 53 3.27 26.54 -2.51
N GLU A 54 3.48 26.34 -1.21
CA GLU A 54 4.74 25.84 -0.65
C GLU A 54 4.49 24.52 0.07
N ILE A 55 5.13 23.44 -0.40
CA ILE A 55 5.10 22.14 0.26
C ILE A 55 6.53 21.79 0.68
N ASN A 56 6.74 21.67 1.98
CA ASN A 56 8.03 21.29 2.56
C ASN A 56 7.88 19.95 3.28
N LYS A 57 8.62 18.94 2.83
CA LYS A 57 8.64 17.61 3.42
C LYS A 57 10.04 17.01 3.29
N ASN A 58 10.40 16.10 4.19
CA ASN A 58 11.64 15.33 4.07
C ASN A 58 11.58 14.43 2.82
N MET A 59 12.75 14.10 2.28
CA MET A 59 12.89 13.23 1.11
C MET A 59 12.11 11.91 1.28
N LEU A 60 12.19 11.29 2.46
CA LEU A 60 11.47 10.06 2.78
C LEU A 60 9.95 10.19 2.60
N LEU A 61 9.35 11.32 3.00
CA LEU A 61 7.91 11.54 2.88
C LEU A 61 7.50 11.72 1.41
N TRP A 62 8.30 12.42 0.60
CA TRP A 62 8.06 12.52 -0.84
C TRP A 62 8.13 11.16 -1.53
N ILE A 63 9.14 10.35 -1.19
CA ILE A 63 9.31 9.00 -1.73
C ILE A 63 8.10 8.13 -1.35
N ASN A 64 7.71 8.15 -0.07
CA ASN A 64 6.58 7.36 0.41
C ASN A 64 5.28 7.80 -0.26
N ASP A 65 4.95 9.09 -0.27
CA ASP A 65 3.72 9.59 -0.87
C ASP A 65 3.63 9.22 -2.36
N ALA A 66 4.72 9.38 -3.12
CA ALA A 66 4.73 9.07 -4.55
C ALA A 66 4.67 7.56 -4.84
N LEU A 67 5.49 6.75 -4.18
CA LEU A 67 5.51 5.30 -4.41
C LEU A 67 4.23 4.64 -3.92
N MET A 68 3.70 5.07 -2.78
CA MET A 68 2.44 4.55 -2.26
C MET A 68 1.25 5.00 -3.09
N ALA A 69 1.25 6.19 -3.69
CA ALA A 69 0.20 6.60 -4.63
C ALA A 69 0.15 5.67 -5.85
N VAL A 70 1.30 5.32 -6.42
CA VAL A 70 1.38 4.38 -7.56
C VAL A 70 0.98 2.96 -7.13
N PHE A 71 1.43 2.51 -5.96
CA PHE A 71 1.06 1.20 -5.42
C PHE A 71 -0.46 1.08 -5.18
N PHE A 72 -1.06 2.06 -4.49
CA PHE A 72 -2.50 2.06 -4.23
C PHE A 72 -3.35 2.32 -5.46
N LEU A 73 -2.83 2.96 -6.51
CA LEU A 73 -3.49 2.99 -7.81
C LEU A 73 -3.64 1.58 -8.39
N LEU A 74 -2.56 0.78 -8.36
CA LEU A 74 -2.59 -0.61 -8.82
C LEU A 74 -3.53 -1.45 -7.96
N VAL A 75 -3.47 -1.31 -6.64
CA VAL A 75 -4.38 -1.99 -5.71
C VAL A 75 -5.83 -1.58 -5.99
N GLY A 76 -6.12 -0.30 -6.20
CA GLY A 76 -7.47 0.19 -6.50
C GLY A 76 -8.04 -0.37 -7.81
N LEU A 77 -7.21 -0.53 -8.84
CA LEU A 77 -7.60 -1.19 -10.09
C LEU A 77 -7.89 -2.68 -9.87
N GLU A 78 -7.08 -3.36 -9.05
CA GLU A 78 -7.25 -4.77 -8.72
C GLU A 78 -8.51 -5.01 -7.88
N VAL A 79 -8.75 -4.19 -6.85
CA VAL A 79 -10.00 -4.18 -6.06
C VAL A 79 -11.20 -4.05 -6.99
N LYS A 80 -11.17 -3.09 -7.92
CA LYS A 80 -12.26 -2.88 -8.88
C LYS A 80 -12.46 -4.10 -9.77
N ARG A 81 -11.38 -4.73 -10.24
CA ARG A 81 -11.46 -5.96 -11.04
C ARG A 81 -12.10 -7.11 -10.25
N GLU A 82 -11.67 -7.32 -9.02
CA GLU A 82 -12.20 -8.36 -8.14
C GLU A 82 -13.68 -8.15 -7.78
N LEU A 83 -14.09 -6.89 -7.57
CA LEU A 83 -15.48 -6.51 -7.30
C LEU A 83 -16.41 -6.65 -8.51
N VAL A 84 -15.90 -6.51 -9.74
CA VAL A 84 -16.74 -6.58 -10.95
C VAL A 84 -16.74 -7.98 -11.57
N LEU A 85 -15.58 -8.65 -11.62
CA LEU A 85 -15.38 -9.90 -12.37
C LEU A 85 -14.86 -11.05 -11.50
N GLY A 86 -14.36 -10.77 -10.30
CA GLY A 86 -13.58 -11.73 -9.52
C GLY A 86 -14.32 -12.40 -8.37
N SER A 87 -13.54 -12.75 -7.35
CA SER A 87 -13.95 -13.44 -6.13
C SER A 87 -14.82 -12.57 -5.23
N LEU A 88 -14.74 -11.24 -5.35
CA LEU A 88 -15.54 -10.28 -4.58
C LEU A 88 -16.85 -9.86 -5.27
N ALA A 89 -17.11 -10.33 -6.49
CA ALA A 89 -18.25 -9.88 -7.28
C ALA A 89 -19.62 -10.33 -6.75
N SER A 90 -19.69 -11.47 -6.05
CA SER A 90 -20.93 -11.94 -5.45
C SER A 90 -20.83 -11.96 -3.93
N ARG A 91 -21.91 -11.58 -3.24
CA ARG A 91 -21.96 -11.55 -1.76
C ARG A 91 -21.56 -12.89 -1.13
N GLN A 92 -21.94 -14.01 -1.74
CA GLN A 92 -21.61 -15.35 -1.25
C GLN A 92 -20.10 -15.64 -1.32
N ARG A 93 -19.42 -15.22 -2.39
CA ARG A 93 -17.98 -15.43 -2.54
C ARG A 93 -17.17 -14.41 -1.74
N ALA A 94 -17.64 -13.17 -1.66
CA ALA A 94 -17.01 -12.09 -0.91
C ALA A 94 -17.09 -12.28 0.61
N ALA A 95 -18.11 -12.97 1.11
CA ALA A 95 -18.31 -13.15 2.55
C ALA A 95 -17.10 -13.76 3.25
N PHE A 96 -16.48 -14.79 2.67
CA PHE A 96 -15.35 -15.48 3.29
C PHE A 96 -14.07 -14.60 3.36
N PRO A 97 -13.57 -14.01 2.26
CA PRO A 97 -12.43 -13.09 2.31
C PRO A 97 -12.67 -11.87 3.22
N VAL A 98 -13.86 -11.27 3.17
CA VAL A 98 -14.16 -10.06 3.97
C VAL A 98 -14.18 -10.37 5.46
N ILE A 99 -14.81 -11.48 5.88
CA ILE A 99 -14.83 -11.88 7.29
C ILE A 99 -13.41 -12.25 7.77
N ALA A 100 -12.65 -12.97 6.93
CA ALA A 100 -11.28 -13.33 7.23
C ALA A 100 -10.38 -12.10 7.41
N ALA A 101 -10.49 -11.11 6.51
CA ALA A 101 -9.77 -9.84 6.58
C ALA A 101 -10.17 -9.03 7.82
N LEU A 102 -11.48 -8.86 8.09
CA LEU A 102 -11.95 -8.16 9.29
C LEU A 102 -11.42 -8.80 10.58
N GLY A 103 -11.43 -10.13 10.67
CA GLY A 103 -10.81 -10.85 11.79
C GLY A 103 -9.29 -10.65 11.84
N GLY A 104 -8.64 -10.70 10.68
CA GLY A 104 -7.21 -10.47 10.48
C GLY A 104 -6.75 -9.06 10.86
N MET A 105 -7.63 -8.06 10.79
CA MET A 105 -7.33 -6.70 11.24
C MET A 105 -7.68 -6.47 12.71
N VAL A 106 -8.88 -6.89 13.14
CA VAL A 106 -9.40 -6.60 14.49
C VAL A 106 -8.60 -7.33 15.57
N VAL A 107 -8.25 -8.60 15.35
CA VAL A 107 -7.55 -9.40 16.36
C VAL A 107 -6.14 -8.84 16.65
N PRO A 108 -5.26 -8.58 15.65
CA PRO A 108 -3.96 -7.99 15.91
C PRO A 108 -4.03 -6.58 16.50
N ALA A 109 -4.97 -5.76 16.05
CA ALA A 109 -5.20 -4.42 16.60
C ALA A 109 -5.55 -4.46 18.10
N LEU A 110 -6.50 -5.32 18.49
CA LEU A 110 -6.91 -5.46 19.89
C LEU A 110 -5.79 -6.02 20.76
N LEU A 111 -5.03 -7.01 20.25
CA LEU A 111 -3.86 -7.53 20.95
C LEU A 111 -2.82 -6.44 21.17
N PHE A 112 -2.49 -5.67 20.14
CA PHE A 112 -1.55 -4.56 20.25
C PHE A 112 -2.00 -3.51 21.27
N LEU A 113 -3.28 -3.12 21.26
CA LEU A 113 -3.85 -2.19 22.23
C LEU A 113 -3.81 -2.74 23.67
N ALA A 114 -4.04 -4.03 23.86
CA ALA A 114 -3.95 -4.66 25.17
C ALA A 114 -2.53 -4.61 25.73
N PHE A 115 -1.52 -4.84 24.88
CA PHE A 115 -0.10 -4.76 25.28
C PHE A 115 0.39 -3.32 25.47
N THR A 116 -0.12 -2.36 24.69
CA THR A 116 0.33 -0.96 24.72
C THR A 116 -0.54 -0.07 25.61
N TRP A 117 -1.49 -0.63 26.35
CA TRP A 117 -2.51 0.14 27.08
C TRP A 117 -1.94 1.23 28.00
N GLN A 118 -0.77 0.98 28.61
CA GLN A 118 -0.13 1.91 29.54
C GLN A 118 0.64 3.05 28.84
N ASP A 119 0.96 2.92 27.55
CA ASP A 119 1.74 3.90 26.79
C ASP A 119 0.82 4.70 25.85
N PRO A 120 0.58 6.01 26.13
CA PRO A 120 -0.25 6.85 25.28
C PRO A 120 0.29 7.02 23.86
N ILE A 121 1.61 7.02 23.68
CA ILE A 121 2.25 7.22 22.37
C ILE A 121 2.12 5.94 21.56
N ALA A 122 2.46 4.79 22.16
CA ALA A 122 2.39 3.50 21.47
C ALA A 122 0.96 3.13 21.08
N ARG A 123 -0.07 3.55 21.82
CA ARG A 123 -1.49 3.34 21.47
C ARG A 123 -1.90 3.96 20.15
N HIS A 124 -1.26 5.05 19.73
CA HIS A 124 -1.44 5.59 18.38
C HIS A 124 -0.87 4.66 17.30
N GLY A 125 -0.20 3.54 17.62
CA GLY A 125 0.28 2.58 16.64
C GLY A 125 -0.70 1.44 16.31
N TRP A 126 -1.96 1.48 16.76
CA TRP A 126 -2.82 0.29 16.74
C TRP A 126 -3.15 -0.28 15.36
N ALA A 127 -3.06 0.53 14.30
CA ALA A 127 -3.28 0.09 12.92
C ALA A 127 -2.03 -0.56 12.29
N ILE A 128 -0.84 -0.42 12.88
CA ILE A 128 0.42 -0.99 12.37
C ILE A 128 0.33 -2.51 12.14
N PRO A 129 -0.14 -3.34 13.09
CA PRO A 129 -0.18 -4.80 12.92
C PRO A 129 -1.32 -5.30 12.02
N ALA A 130 -2.20 -4.41 11.54
CA ALA A 130 -3.34 -4.78 10.70
C ALA A 130 -3.00 -4.85 9.20
N ALA A 131 -1.90 -4.23 8.76
CA ALA A 131 -1.48 -4.22 7.37
C ALA A 131 -0.67 -5.47 7.01
N THR A 132 -0.87 -6.00 5.80
CA THR A 132 -0.19 -7.21 5.31
C THR A 132 0.52 -6.92 3.99
N ASP A 133 1.85 -7.09 3.93
CA ASP A 133 2.60 -6.91 2.67
C ASP A 133 2.27 -8.02 1.65
N ILE A 134 1.38 -7.69 0.71
CA ILE A 134 0.93 -8.58 -0.36
C ILE A 134 2.08 -9.06 -1.27
N ALA A 135 3.06 -8.20 -1.56
CA ALA A 135 4.16 -8.53 -2.46
C ALA A 135 5.09 -9.56 -1.82
N PHE A 136 5.34 -9.41 -0.52
CA PHE A 136 6.08 -10.40 0.25
C PHE A 136 5.31 -11.71 0.41
N ALA A 137 4.02 -11.64 0.80
CA ALA A 137 3.19 -12.80 1.04
C ALA A 137 3.05 -13.68 -0.23
N LEU A 138 2.76 -13.06 -1.38
CA LEU A 138 2.72 -13.77 -2.67
C LEU A 138 4.10 -14.23 -3.13
N GLY A 139 5.15 -13.45 -2.86
CA GLY A 139 6.53 -13.80 -3.17
C GLY A 139 6.98 -15.10 -2.48
N VAL A 140 6.73 -15.22 -1.17
CA VAL A 140 7.01 -16.44 -0.41
C VAL A 140 6.15 -17.61 -0.89
N LEU A 141 4.87 -17.36 -1.16
CA LEU A 141 3.96 -18.39 -1.66
C LEU A 141 4.40 -18.93 -3.03
N ALA A 142 5.00 -18.09 -3.87
CA ALA A 142 5.56 -18.48 -5.16
C ALA A 142 6.82 -19.35 -5.03
N LEU A 143 7.61 -19.21 -3.95
CA LEU A 143 8.77 -20.07 -3.68
C LEU A 143 8.38 -21.52 -3.38
N LEU A 144 7.17 -21.75 -2.85
CA LEU A 144 6.62 -23.09 -2.64
C LEU A 144 6.22 -23.80 -3.95
N GLY A 145 6.30 -23.09 -5.09
CA GLY A 145 6.14 -23.64 -6.43
C GLY A 145 4.74 -24.21 -6.68
N SER A 146 4.68 -25.40 -7.29
CA SER A 146 3.43 -26.05 -7.67
C SER A 146 2.65 -26.68 -6.51
N ARG A 147 3.19 -26.66 -5.28
CA ARG A 147 2.51 -27.22 -4.10
C ARG A 147 1.35 -26.36 -3.62
N VAL A 148 1.31 -25.09 -4.01
CA VAL A 148 0.27 -24.17 -3.59
C VAL A 148 -0.82 -24.07 -4.67
N PRO A 149 -2.09 -24.35 -4.34
CA PRO A 149 -3.20 -24.17 -5.27
C PRO A 149 -3.37 -22.71 -5.69
N VAL A 150 -3.71 -22.48 -6.96
CA VAL A 150 -4.01 -21.14 -7.50
C VAL A 150 -5.14 -20.46 -6.73
N ALA A 151 -6.13 -21.23 -6.27
CA ALA A 151 -7.22 -20.71 -5.45
C ALA A 151 -6.74 -20.05 -4.14
N LEU A 152 -5.67 -20.58 -3.52
CA LEU A 152 -5.12 -20.01 -2.29
C LEU A 152 -4.39 -18.69 -2.57
N LYS A 153 -3.72 -18.57 -3.72
CA LYS A 153 -3.08 -17.32 -4.15
C LYS A 153 -4.12 -16.21 -4.36
N ILE A 154 -5.22 -16.52 -5.03
CA ILE A 154 -6.32 -15.58 -5.28
C ILE A 154 -6.98 -15.19 -3.94
N PHE A 155 -7.21 -16.16 -3.05
CA PHE A 155 -7.75 -15.88 -1.73
C PHE A 155 -6.85 -14.96 -0.90
N LEU A 156 -5.55 -15.24 -0.84
CA LEU A 156 -4.59 -14.42 -0.11
C LEU A 156 -4.46 -13.01 -0.69
N MET A 157 -4.50 -12.90 -2.02
CA MET A 157 -4.53 -11.62 -2.72
C MET A 157 -5.78 -10.81 -2.32
N ALA A 158 -6.96 -11.43 -2.33
CA ALA A 158 -8.20 -10.76 -1.92
C ALA A 158 -8.17 -10.34 -0.45
N LEU A 159 -7.66 -11.19 0.45
CA LEU A 159 -7.52 -10.87 1.88
C LEU A 159 -6.59 -9.68 2.08
N ALA A 160 -5.38 -9.72 1.52
CA ALA A 160 -4.39 -8.64 1.68
C ALA A 160 -4.88 -7.31 1.10
N ILE A 161 -5.60 -7.34 -0.02
CA ILE A 161 -6.21 -6.15 -0.61
C ILE A 161 -7.25 -5.51 0.34
N ILE A 162 -8.09 -6.32 0.99
CA ILE A 162 -9.11 -5.81 1.92
C ILE A 162 -8.43 -5.28 3.18
N ASP A 163 -7.43 -5.96 3.71
CA ASP A 163 -6.65 -5.51 4.87
C ASP A 163 -5.95 -4.17 4.59
N ASP A 164 -5.26 -4.03 3.46
CA ASP A 164 -4.56 -2.80 3.06
C ASP A 164 -5.53 -1.63 2.84
N LEU A 165 -6.66 -1.88 2.16
CA LEU A 165 -7.69 -0.87 1.95
C LEU A 165 -8.36 -0.46 3.28
N GLY A 166 -8.60 -1.44 4.17
CA GLY A 166 -9.13 -1.18 5.49
C GLY A 166 -8.16 -0.35 6.34
N ALA A 167 -6.88 -0.71 6.33
CA ALA A 167 -5.84 -0.03 7.08
C ALA A 167 -5.67 1.42 6.60
N ILE A 168 -5.65 1.68 5.29
CA ILE A 168 -5.53 3.06 4.78
C ILE A 168 -6.77 3.90 5.09
N VAL A 169 -7.98 3.32 5.06
CA VAL A 169 -9.21 4.03 5.45
C VAL A 169 -9.19 4.36 6.94
N ILE A 170 -8.74 3.43 7.79
CA ILE A 170 -8.55 3.67 9.23
C ILE A 170 -7.54 4.79 9.44
N ILE A 171 -6.38 4.75 8.79
CA ILE A 171 -5.35 5.78 8.91
C ILE A 171 -5.91 7.13 8.45
N ALA A 172 -6.59 7.18 7.31
CA ALA A 172 -7.18 8.40 6.77
C ALA A 172 -8.22 9.03 7.71
N LEU A 173 -9.04 8.25 8.40
CA LEU A 173 -10.10 8.76 9.28
C LEU A 173 -9.61 9.09 10.70
N PHE A 174 -8.65 8.35 11.24
CA PHE A 174 -8.22 8.47 12.64
C PHE A 174 -6.92 9.25 12.84
N TYR A 175 -6.08 9.37 11.81
CA TYR A 175 -4.74 9.99 11.91
C TYR A 175 -4.60 11.29 11.15
N THR A 176 -5.62 11.68 10.39
CA THR A 176 -5.59 12.93 9.63
C THR A 176 -6.09 14.07 10.50
N SER A 177 -5.17 14.91 10.99
CA SER A 177 -5.48 16.07 11.84
C SER A 177 -5.51 17.39 11.05
N ASP A 178 -4.68 17.52 10.01
CA ASP A 178 -4.41 18.80 9.34
C ASP A 178 -4.88 18.83 7.88
N LEU A 179 -6.20 18.78 7.66
CA LEU A 179 -6.77 18.97 6.32
C LEU A 179 -7.10 20.43 6.04
N SER A 180 -6.40 21.00 5.06
CA SER A 180 -6.77 22.29 4.48
C SER A 180 -8.10 22.19 3.74
N ILE A 181 -9.04 23.09 4.06
CA ILE A 181 -10.34 23.21 3.37
C ILE A 181 -10.13 23.46 1.87
N LEU A 182 -9.11 24.24 1.52
CA LEU A 182 -8.77 24.52 0.12
C LEU A 182 -8.29 23.25 -0.59
N SER A 183 -7.47 22.42 0.06
CA SER A 183 -7.03 21.15 -0.52
C SER A 183 -8.20 20.17 -0.70
N LEU A 184 -9.13 20.14 0.26
CA LEU A 184 -10.34 19.31 0.17
C LEU A 184 -11.26 19.75 -0.98
N SER A 185 -11.45 21.05 -1.19
CA SER A 185 -12.29 21.54 -2.28
C SER A 185 -11.68 21.26 -3.66
N VAL A 186 -10.36 21.41 -3.80
CA VAL A 186 -9.64 21.02 -5.03
C VAL A 186 -9.74 19.51 -5.26
N ALA A 187 -9.55 18.68 -4.24
CA ALA A 187 -9.68 17.23 -4.34
C ALA A 187 -11.09 16.80 -4.75
N ALA A 188 -12.13 17.39 -4.13
CA ALA A 188 -13.52 17.13 -4.50
C ALA A 188 -13.82 17.51 -5.96
N GLY A 189 -13.30 18.65 -6.42
CA GLY A 189 -13.39 19.06 -7.83
C GLY A 189 -12.71 18.07 -8.78
N ALA A 190 -11.51 17.61 -8.46
CA ALA A 190 -10.78 16.63 -9.25
C ALA A 190 -11.54 15.29 -9.32
N ILE A 191 -12.08 14.80 -8.20
CA ILE A 191 -12.90 13.58 -8.16
C ILE A 191 -14.15 13.75 -9.03
N ALA A 192 -14.84 14.90 -8.96
CA ALA A 192 -16.00 15.17 -9.79
C ALA A 192 -15.65 15.13 -11.29
N VAL A 193 -14.50 15.67 -11.69
CA VAL A 193 -14.00 15.58 -13.07
C VAL A 193 -13.75 14.13 -13.47
N LEU A 194 -13.10 13.32 -12.64
CA LEU A 194 -12.87 11.89 -12.92
C LEU A 194 -14.18 11.12 -13.08
N VAL A 195 -15.19 11.41 -12.25
CA VAL A 195 -16.53 10.82 -12.36
C VAL A 195 -17.20 11.22 -13.67
N LEU A 196 -17.15 12.50 -14.04
CA LEU A 196 -17.72 12.98 -15.30
C LEU A 196 -17.04 12.33 -16.52
N LEU A 197 -15.71 12.24 -16.52
CA LEU A 197 -14.95 11.57 -17.59
C LEU A 197 -15.36 10.11 -17.75
N ASN A 198 -15.59 9.40 -16.63
CA ASN A 198 -16.05 8.02 -16.64
C ASN A 198 -17.50 7.91 -17.18
N ILE A 199 -18.40 8.82 -16.77
CA ILE A 199 -19.79 8.87 -17.27
C ILE A 199 -19.82 9.14 -18.79
N PHE A 200 -18.97 10.06 -19.27
CA PHE A 200 -18.81 10.33 -20.71
C PHE A 200 -17.98 9.27 -21.45
N ASN A 201 -17.61 8.17 -20.78
CA ASN A 201 -16.94 7.01 -21.36
C ASN A 201 -15.60 7.36 -22.04
N VAL A 202 -14.88 8.34 -21.49
CA VAL A 202 -13.55 8.71 -21.99
C VAL A 202 -12.58 7.59 -21.62
N ARG A 203 -12.02 6.91 -22.63
CA ARG A 203 -11.12 5.75 -22.45
C ARG A 203 -9.63 6.10 -22.45
N ARG A 204 -9.28 7.39 -22.61
CA ARG A 204 -7.89 7.83 -22.68
C ARG A 204 -7.26 7.82 -21.28
N ILE A 205 -6.46 6.79 -20.99
CA ILE A 205 -5.84 6.55 -19.68
C ILE A 205 -5.03 7.76 -19.19
N GLY A 206 -4.30 8.45 -20.07
CA GLY A 206 -3.47 9.60 -19.70
C GLY A 206 -4.22 10.85 -19.25
N ILE A 207 -5.56 10.85 -19.22
CA ILE A 207 -6.35 11.94 -18.61
C ILE A 207 -6.70 11.61 -17.15
N TYR A 208 -6.61 10.33 -16.75
CA TYR A 208 -6.91 9.85 -15.39
C TYR A 208 -5.67 9.77 -14.49
N ILE A 209 -4.47 9.97 -15.05
CA ILE A 209 -3.17 10.00 -14.36
C ILE A 209 -2.65 11.43 -14.45
#